data_AF-G0J777-F1
#
_entry.id   AF-G0J777-F1
#
_cell.length_a   1.000
_cell.length_b   1.000
_cell.length_c   1.000
_cell.angle_alpha   90.00
_cell.angle_beta   90.00
_cell.angle_gamma   90.00
#
_symmetry.space_group_name_H-M   'P 1'
#
loop_
_entity.id
_entity.type
_entity.pdbx_description
1 polymer ?
#
loop_
_entity_poly.entity_id
_entity_poly.type
_entity_poly.pdbx_seq_one_letter_code
_entity_poly.pdbx_strand_id
1 'polypeptide(L)'
;MKVPSLLTLVFVVSSLLFSSCASDEETCTETTWYQDSDGDGLGNPSVSTTSCTQPSGYVADSNDDDDSIATSTGSTPVAAFDDFNEDAVTVSFDGDEITIESNGLPNHTSPYWSESNSLYIAPSVANESQMSPGTISSTSYTLTVQATPEKASSTSATGLGAIGIAVTGAPIFNDEEGPNIALSANVASGFDYAGAHMGPTGYHYHLEASNVTENTTLSYDDEKLVGILQDGFLLYGRKCDATSDHPSDLDASGGHIAATQHSDGEEFYHYHIINETYIGSYILLFGVDLQGTPNTIM
;
A
#
# COMPACT_ATOMS: atom_id res chain seq x y z
N MET A 1 1.71 -107.23 -19.18
CA MET A 1 2.58 -106.42 -18.29
C MET A 1 1.82 -105.16 -17.91
N LYS A 2 1.70 -104.88 -16.59
CA LYS A 2 1.21 -103.63 -15.91
C LYS A 2 -0.29 -103.31 -16.10
N VAL A 3 -1.20 -103.57 -15.15
CA VAL A 3 -1.47 -102.97 -13.81
C VAL A 3 -2.09 -101.55 -13.88
N PRO A 4 -3.17 -101.24 -13.12
CA PRO A 4 -4.11 -100.12 -13.33
C PRO A 4 -3.84 -98.89 -12.43
N SER A 5 -4.52 -97.76 -12.66
CA SER A 5 -4.56 -96.58 -11.75
C SER A 5 -5.73 -95.68 -12.21
N LEU A 6 -6.87 -95.51 -11.51
CA LEU A 6 -7.21 -95.01 -10.17
C LEU A 6 -7.06 -93.48 -10.01
N LEU A 7 -8.07 -92.89 -9.34
CA LEU A 7 -8.13 -91.56 -8.70
C LEU A 7 -8.49 -90.38 -9.65
N THR A 8 -9.36 -89.41 -9.34
CA THR A 8 -10.05 -89.00 -8.10
C THR A 8 -11.20 -88.05 -8.48
N LEU A 9 -12.36 -88.15 -7.83
CA LEU A 9 -13.44 -87.16 -7.91
C LEU A 9 -13.10 -85.99 -6.99
N VAL A 10 -12.88 -84.79 -7.54
CA VAL A 10 -12.61 -83.56 -6.77
C VAL A 10 -13.94 -82.86 -6.47
N PHE A 11 -14.31 -82.79 -5.20
CA PHE A 11 -15.37 -81.92 -4.69
C PHE A 11 -14.84 -80.47 -4.66
N VAL A 12 -15.43 -79.59 -5.46
CA VAL A 12 -15.19 -78.14 -5.39
C VAL A 12 -16.11 -77.57 -4.32
N VAL A 13 -15.56 -77.29 -3.14
CA VAL A 13 -16.22 -76.46 -2.13
C VAL A 13 -16.02 -75.00 -2.55
N SER A 14 -17.09 -74.34 -2.99
CA SER A 14 -17.10 -72.92 -3.28
C SER A 14 -17.20 -72.14 -1.97
N SER A 15 -16.08 -71.58 -1.54
CA SER A 15 -16.00 -70.65 -0.41
C SER A 15 -16.53 -69.29 -0.86
N LEU A 16 -17.79 -68.99 -0.51
CA LEU A 16 -18.34 -67.64 -0.59
C LEU A 16 -17.64 -66.78 0.48
N LEU A 17 -16.64 -66.01 0.06
CA LEU A 17 -16.11 -64.89 0.84
C LEU A 17 -17.13 -63.75 0.78
N PHE A 18 -17.88 -63.55 1.86
CA PHE A 18 -18.57 -62.30 2.10
C PHE A 18 -17.52 -61.23 2.39
N SER A 19 -17.16 -60.45 1.36
CA SER A 19 -16.51 -59.16 1.59
C SER A 19 -17.58 -58.22 2.12
N SER A 20 -17.57 -57.99 3.43
CA SER A 20 -18.29 -56.87 4.02
C SER A 20 -17.57 -55.59 3.56
N CYS A 21 -18.10 -54.92 2.54
CA CYS A 21 -17.83 -53.50 2.37
C CYS A 21 -18.45 -52.79 3.57
N ALA A 22 -17.62 -52.52 4.59
CA ALA A 22 -17.88 -51.36 5.43
C ALA A 22 -17.69 -50.16 4.48
N SER A 23 -18.76 -49.44 4.18
CA SER A 23 -18.61 -48.08 3.71
C SER A 23 -17.89 -47.34 4.83
N ASP A 24 -16.67 -46.89 4.56
CA ASP A 24 -16.08 -45.81 5.32
C ASP A 24 -17.03 -44.62 5.11
N GLU A 25 -17.96 -44.44 6.05
CA GLU A 25 -18.65 -43.17 6.23
C GLU A 25 -17.54 -42.19 6.63
N GLU A 26 -16.86 -41.60 5.65
CA GLU A 26 -16.02 -40.44 5.84
C GLU A 26 -16.90 -39.36 6.45
N THR A 27 -16.89 -39.29 7.78
CA THR A 27 -17.56 -38.23 8.54
C THR A 27 -16.80 -36.95 8.25
N CYS A 28 -17.23 -36.24 7.22
CA CYS A 28 -16.66 -34.96 6.91
C CYS A 28 -17.21 -33.92 7.90
N THR A 29 -16.31 -33.17 8.52
CA THR A 29 -16.69 -32.07 9.39
C THR A 29 -17.17 -30.93 8.51
N GLU A 30 -18.47 -30.69 8.55
CA GLU A 30 -19.10 -29.58 7.85
C GLU A 30 -18.62 -28.23 8.40
N THR A 31 -18.13 -27.37 7.52
CA THR A 31 -17.77 -25.98 7.81
C THR A 31 -18.86 -25.07 7.25
N THR A 32 -19.15 -23.96 7.96
CA THR A 32 -20.01 -22.90 7.43
C THR A 32 -19.15 -21.99 6.56
N TRP A 33 -19.62 -21.74 5.34
CA TRP A 33 -18.99 -20.88 4.35
C TRP A 33 -19.94 -19.72 4.05
N TYR A 34 -19.41 -18.54 3.83
CA TYR A 34 -20.13 -17.28 3.65
C TYR A 34 -19.88 -16.78 2.24
N GLN A 35 -20.91 -16.28 1.56
CA GLN A 35 -20.83 -15.85 0.17
C GLN A 35 -19.82 -14.70 0.06
N ASP A 36 -18.91 -14.80 -0.89
CA ASP A 36 -17.94 -13.77 -1.27
C ASP A 36 -18.27 -13.37 -2.71
N SER A 37 -19.18 -12.41 -2.82
CA SER A 37 -19.80 -11.99 -4.07
C SER A 37 -18.98 -10.93 -4.79
N ASP A 38 -18.18 -10.14 -4.08
CA ASP A 38 -17.31 -9.11 -4.64
C ASP A 38 -15.83 -9.55 -4.75
N GLY A 39 -15.47 -10.70 -4.18
CA GLY A 39 -14.21 -11.39 -4.39
C GLY A 39 -13.09 -10.94 -3.45
N ASP A 40 -13.44 -10.34 -2.32
CA ASP A 40 -12.49 -9.69 -1.42
C ASP A 40 -11.93 -10.65 -0.34
N GLY A 41 -12.48 -11.87 -0.26
CA GLY A 41 -12.02 -12.91 0.65
C GLY A 41 -12.67 -12.86 2.04
N LEU A 42 -13.55 -11.89 2.29
CA LEU A 42 -14.48 -11.84 3.40
C LEU A 42 -15.87 -12.30 2.90
N GLY A 43 -16.67 -12.84 3.81
CA GLY A 43 -17.92 -13.48 3.42
C GLY A 43 -19.11 -12.94 4.18
N ASN A 44 -20.22 -12.81 3.47
CA ASN A 44 -21.48 -12.30 3.99
C ASN A 44 -22.08 -13.17 5.11
N PRO A 45 -22.13 -12.73 6.37
CA PRO A 45 -22.77 -13.48 7.45
C PRO A 45 -24.25 -13.79 7.17
N SER A 46 -24.92 -12.94 6.38
CA SER A 46 -26.33 -13.08 6.02
C SER A 46 -26.57 -14.10 4.90
N VAL A 47 -25.54 -14.49 4.15
CA VAL A 47 -25.63 -15.50 3.09
C VAL A 47 -24.57 -16.58 3.28
N SER A 48 -24.96 -17.68 3.92
CA SER A 48 -24.06 -18.80 4.22
C SER A 48 -24.58 -20.15 3.70
N THR A 49 -23.65 -21.08 3.53
CA THR A 49 -23.89 -22.48 3.18
C THR A 49 -22.99 -23.39 4.00
N THR A 50 -23.35 -24.66 4.13
CA THR A 50 -22.58 -25.64 4.89
C THR A 50 -22.04 -26.69 3.93
N SER A 51 -20.72 -26.92 3.98
CA SER A 51 -20.05 -27.88 3.11
C SER A 51 -18.75 -28.36 3.74
N CYS A 52 -18.34 -29.58 3.42
CA CYS A 52 -17.08 -30.15 3.87
C CYS A 52 -15.86 -29.58 3.13
N THR A 53 -16.07 -28.97 1.97
CA THR A 53 -15.05 -28.24 1.18
C THR A 53 -15.58 -26.89 0.75
N GLN A 54 -14.70 -25.90 0.61
CA GLN A 54 -15.02 -24.55 0.16
C GLN A 54 -15.83 -24.57 -1.15
N PRO A 55 -17.09 -24.12 -1.16
CA PRO A 55 -17.83 -23.89 -2.39
C PRO A 55 -17.24 -22.72 -3.18
N SER A 56 -17.36 -22.74 -4.51
CA SER A 56 -16.95 -21.60 -5.35
C SER A 56 -17.77 -20.36 -5.00
N GLY A 57 -17.10 -19.22 -4.79
CA GLY A 57 -17.74 -17.95 -4.41
C GLY A 57 -18.14 -17.88 -2.93
N TYR A 58 -17.51 -18.69 -2.07
CA TYR A 58 -17.70 -18.62 -0.62
C TYR A 58 -16.37 -18.74 0.11
N VAL A 59 -16.24 -18.09 1.27
CA VAL A 59 -15.07 -18.13 2.17
C VAL A 59 -15.46 -18.53 3.59
N ALA A 60 -14.49 -18.90 4.43
CA ALA A 60 -14.76 -19.29 5.82
C ALA A 60 -14.88 -18.09 6.77
N ASP A 61 -14.32 -16.94 6.36
CA ASP A 61 -14.41 -15.69 7.07
C ASP A 61 -15.82 -15.10 6.91
N SER A 62 -16.39 -14.60 7.99
CA SER A 62 -17.76 -14.09 8.03
C SER A 62 -17.81 -12.58 8.21
N ASN A 63 -16.72 -11.88 7.93
CA ASN A 63 -16.54 -10.48 8.34
C ASN A 63 -16.91 -9.46 7.24
N ASP A 64 -17.98 -9.71 6.49
CA ASP A 64 -18.44 -8.77 5.47
C ASP A 64 -19.95 -8.47 5.55
N ASP A 65 -20.30 -7.33 6.14
CA ASP A 65 -21.69 -6.89 6.26
C ASP A 65 -22.25 -6.27 4.95
N ASP A 66 -21.42 -5.98 3.94
CA ASP A 66 -21.80 -5.40 2.64
C ASP A 66 -21.04 -6.03 1.46
N ASP A 67 -21.41 -7.27 1.17
CA ASP A 67 -20.99 -8.18 0.07
C ASP A 67 -21.32 -7.68 -1.35
N SER A 68 -21.37 -6.37 -1.52
CA SER A 68 -21.48 -5.69 -2.80
C SER A 68 -20.30 -4.74 -3.06
N ILE A 69 -19.37 -4.64 -2.11
CA ILE A 69 -18.22 -3.74 -2.12
C ILE A 69 -17.00 -4.50 -1.59
N ALA A 70 -16.05 -4.83 -2.47
CA ALA A 70 -14.79 -5.41 -2.05
C ALA A 70 -14.08 -4.48 -1.04
N THR A 71 -14.03 -4.89 0.22
CA THR A 71 -13.35 -4.21 1.32
C THR A 71 -11.87 -4.60 1.39
N SER A 72 -11.50 -5.75 0.82
CA SER A 72 -10.10 -6.14 0.64
C SER A 72 -9.40 -5.28 -0.40
N THR A 73 -8.48 -4.50 0.12
CA THR A 73 -7.56 -3.63 -0.58
C THR A 73 -6.25 -4.31 -0.92
N GLY A 74 -6.10 -5.62 -0.67
CA GLY A 74 -4.82 -6.30 -0.75
C GLY A 74 -3.85 -5.92 0.37
N SER A 75 -2.79 -6.72 0.53
CA SER A 75 -1.72 -6.43 1.48
C SER A 75 -0.72 -5.42 0.92
N THR A 76 -0.23 -4.51 1.77
CA THR A 76 0.87 -3.62 1.43
C THR A 76 2.11 -4.46 1.09
N PRO A 77 2.70 -4.32 -0.12
CA PRO A 77 3.83 -5.13 -0.53
C PRO A 77 5.08 -4.79 0.29
N VAL A 78 5.65 -5.80 0.97
CA VAL A 78 6.86 -5.62 1.79
C VAL A 78 8.05 -5.11 0.96
N ALA A 79 8.13 -5.47 -0.32
CA ALA A 79 9.18 -5.02 -1.24
C ALA A 79 9.16 -3.49 -1.49
N ALA A 80 8.03 -2.80 -1.25
CA ALA A 80 7.98 -1.34 -1.35
C ALA A 80 8.89 -0.65 -0.33
N PHE A 81 9.15 -1.30 0.81
CA PHE A 81 10.00 -0.75 1.85
C PHE A 81 11.50 -0.82 1.53
N ASP A 82 11.90 -1.56 0.50
CA ASP A 82 13.30 -1.58 0.00
C ASP A 82 13.69 -0.27 -0.68
N ASP A 83 12.71 0.54 -1.13
CA ASP A 83 12.96 1.86 -1.74
C ASP A 83 13.24 2.94 -0.68
N PHE A 84 12.94 2.69 0.60
CA PHE A 84 13.16 3.67 1.66
C PHE A 84 14.66 3.79 1.99
N ASN A 85 15.07 5.04 2.22
CA ASN A 85 16.45 5.39 2.55
C ASN A 85 16.85 4.82 3.92
N GLU A 86 17.67 3.77 3.93
CA GLU A 86 18.14 3.10 5.16
C GLU A 86 18.93 4.00 6.12
N ASP A 87 19.53 5.10 5.63
CA ASP A 87 20.21 6.08 6.48
C ASP A 87 19.23 6.98 7.26
N ALA A 88 18.00 7.11 6.78
CA ALA A 88 16.97 7.98 7.34
C ALA A 88 15.78 7.25 7.93
N VAL A 89 15.50 6.02 7.49
CA VAL A 89 14.28 5.29 7.79
C VAL A 89 14.62 3.88 8.29
N THR A 90 14.00 3.50 9.40
CA THR A 90 13.97 2.12 9.90
C THR A 90 12.54 1.61 9.80
N VAL A 91 12.36 0.47 9.13
CA VAL A 91 11.07 -0.20 9.01
C VAL A 91 11.10 -1.49 9.82
N SER A 92 10.04 -1.73 10.58
CA SER A 92 9.87 -2.95 11.36
C SER A 92 8.47 -3.52 11.16
N PHE A 93 8.37 -4.84 11.24
CA PHE A 93 7.14 -5.61 11.04
C PHE A 93 6.88 -6.43 12.31
N ASP A 94 5.70 -6.26 12.92
CA ASP A 94 5.26 -7.03 14.08
C ASP A 94 3.81 -7.51 13.86
N GLY A 95 3.66 -8.79 13.52
CA GLY A 95 2.36 -9.33 13.10
C GLY A 95 1.81 -8.59 11.87
N ASP A 96 0.64 -7.99 12.03
CA ASP A 96 -0.05 -7.23 10.99
C ASP A 96 0.23 -5.73 11.05
N GLU A 97 1.21 -5.29 11.86
CA GLU A 97 1.62 -3.88 11.96
C GLU A 97 2.95 -3.64 11.26
N ILE A 98 3.03 -2.51 10.55
CA ILE A 98 4.25 -1.95 9.97
C ILE A 98 4.55 -0.66 10.73
N THR A 99 5.74 -0.57 11.32
CA THR A 99 6.22 0.65 11.98
C THR A 99 7.38 1.26 11.18
N ILE A 100 7.21 2.51 10.79
CA ILE A 100 8.17 3.34 10.06
C ILE A 100 8.69 4.41 11.02
N GLU A 101 9.97 4.36 11.34
CA GLU A 101 10.68 5.38 12.11
C GLU A 101 11.61 6.15 11.19
N SER A 102 11.48 7.48 11.14
CA SER A 102 12.35 8.33 10.33
C SER A 102 13.02 9.44 11.13
N ASN A 103 14.25 9.80 10.74
CA ASN A 103 14.96 10.97 11.25
C ASN A 103 14.70 12.26 10.43
N GLY A 104 13.82 12.22 9.42
CA GLY A 104 13.38 13.38 8.65
C GLY A 104 14.42 13.95 7.69
N LEU A 105 15.57 13.30 7.52
CA LEU A 105 16.65 13.78 6.66
C LEU A 105 16.49 13.23 5.22
N PRO A 106 16.34 14.09 4.20
CA PRO A 106 16.31 13.64 2.82
C PRO A 106 17.71 13.20 2.32
N ASN A 107 17.77 12.31 1.34
CA ASN A 107 19.02 11.86 0.70
C ASN A 107 19.30 12.53 -0.66
N HIS A 108 18.69 13.68 -0.92
CA HIS A 108 18.90 14.45 -2.16
C HIS A 108 19.46 15.83 -1.88
N THR A 109 19.91 16.50 -2.95
CA THR A 109 20.44 17.85 -2.86
C THR A 109 19.35 18.87 -2.54
N SER A 110 19.69 19.95 -1.84
CA SER A 110 18.75 21.02 -1.53
C SER A 110 19.49 22.31 -1.18
N PRO A 111 18.95 23.49 -1.53
CA PRO A 111 19.47 24.76 -1.01
C PRO A 111 19.20 24.98 0.48
N TYR A 112 18.38 24.14 1.11
CA TYR A 112 18.12 24.18 2.55
C TYR A 112 19.15 23.41 3.38
N TRP A 113 20.10 22.71 2.76
CA TRP A 113 21.27 22.21 3.48
C TRP A 113 22.20 23.35 3.88
N SER A 114 23.00 23.17 4.93
CA SER A 114 24.10 24.08 5.23
C SER A 114 25.09 24.10 4.07
N GLU A 115 25.66 25.25 3.70
CA GLU A 115 26.66 25.35 2.63
C GLU A 115 27.89 24.44 2.82
N SER A 116 28.14 23.99 4.06
CA SER A 116 29.20 23.04 4.38
C SER A 116 28.83 21.56 4.14
N ASN A 117 27.56 21.26 3.88
CA ASN A 117 27.05 19.91 3.64
C ASN A 117 27.29 19.52 2.17
N SER A 118 27.66 18.27 1.91
CA SER A 118 27.90 17.76 0.55
C SER A 118 26.66 17.73 -0.34
N LEU A 119 25.46 17.74 0.25
CA LEU A 119 24.17 17.78 -0.45
C LEU A 119 23.68 19.22 -0.69
N TYR A 120 24.42 20.24 -0.27
CA TYR A 120 24.08 21.61 -0.59
C TYR A 120 24.25 21.91 -2.08
N ILE A 121 23.26 22.58 -2.65
CA ILE A 121 23.33 23.23 -3.95
C ILE A 121 22.75 24.65 -3.84
N ALA A 122 23.13 25.54 -4.75
CA ALA A 122 22.44 26.83 -4.85
C ALA A 122 20.99 26.62 -5.35
N PRO A 123 20.05 27.53 -5.01
CA PRO A 123 18.68 27.49 -5.53
C PRO A 123 18.64 27.39 -7.06
N SER A 124 18.01 26.34 -7.59
CA SER A 124 17.88 26.11 -9.04
C SER A 124 16.48 26.42 -9.57
N VAL A 125 15.44 26.11 -8.79
CA VAL A 125 14.02 26.35 -9.11
C VAL A 125 13.41 27.42 -8.20
N ALA A 126 13.79 27.41 -6.91
CA ALA A 126 13.21 28.30 -5.90
C ALA A 126 13.47 29.78 -6.21
N ASN A 127 12.45 30.61 -6.01
CA ASN A 127 12.61 32.05 -5.87
C ASN A 127 13.22 32.36 -4.51
N GLU A 128 14.51 32.71 -4.51
CA GLU A 128 15.29 33.00 -3.30
C GLU A 128 14.62 34.02 -2.36
N SER A 129 13.89 34.99 -2.91
CA SER A 129 13.20 36.00 -2.09
C SER A 129 11.98 35.48 -1.33
N GLN A 130 11.46 34.32 -1.71
CA GLN A 130 10.30 33.65 -1.10
C GLN A 130 10.68 32.39 -0.33
N MET A 131 11.95 31.96 -0.37
CA MET A 131 12.41 30.83 0.43
C MET A 131 12.21 31.12 1.92
N SER A 132 11.62 30.15 2.61
CA SER A 132 11.54 30.19 4.07
C SER A 132 12.93 30.16 4.72
N PRO A 133 13.09 30.75 5.92
CA PRO A 133 14.35 30.63 6.66
C PRO A 133 14.47 29.22 7.25
N GLY A 134 15.71 28.76 7.46
CA GLY A 134 16.00 27.51 8.14
C GLY A 134 17.06 26.69 7.43
N THR A 135 17.47 25.61 8.06
CA THR A 135 18.41 24.63 7.50
C THR A 135 17.92 23.24 7.85
N ILE A 136 18.04 22.31 6.93
CA ILE A 136 17.66 20.91 7.16
C ILE A 136 18.43 20.38 8.38
N SER A 137 17.67 19.81 9.30
CA SER A 137 18.15 19.17 10.52
C SER A 137 17.24 18.01 10.88
N SER A 138 17.78 17.01 11.58
CA SER A 138 17.05 15.79 11.90
C SER A 138 15.84 16.08 12.79
N THR A 139 14.70 15.48 12.47
CA THR A 139 13.47 15.48 13.27
C THR A 139 12.88 14.07 13.24
N SER A 140 12.53 13.52 14.40
CA SER A 140 12.01 12.16 14.46
C SER A 140 10.54 12.14 14.06
N TYR A 141 10.17 11.12 13.27
CA TYR A 141 8.79 10.79 12.93
C TYR A 141 8.57 9.29 13.13
N THR A 142 7.47 8.91 13.77
CA THR A 142 7.06 7.50 13.85
C THR A 142 5.63 7.33 13.35
N LEU A 143 5.44 6.37 12.45
CA LEU A 143 4.13 5.98 11.93
C LEU A 143 3.99 4.46 12.08
N THR A 144 2.90 4.02 12.72
CA THR A 144 2.49 2.60 12.75
C THR A 144 1.16 2.46 12.02
N VAL A 145 1.10 1.52 11.08
CA VAL A 145 -0.06 1.24 10.22
C VAL A 145 -0.28 -0.25 10.08
N GLN A 146 -1.46 -0.67 9.64
CA GLN A 146 -1.72 -2.06 9.30
C GLN A 146 -1.00 -2.46 8.01
N ALA A 147 -0.52 -3.69 7.94
CA ALA A 147 0.01 -4.32 6.72
C ALA A 147 -1.08 -4.65 5.70
N THR A 148 -2.34 -4.68 6.13
CA THR A 148 -3.55 -4.83 5.30
C THR A 148 -4.50 -3.67 5.60
N PRO A 149 -4.17 -2.43 5.18
CA PRO A 149 -4.99 -1.25 5.45
C PRO A 149 -6.30 -1.31 4.65
N GLU A 150 -7.45 -1.13 5.28
CA GLU A 150 -8.76 -1.22 4.62
C GLU A 150 -9.29 0.16 4.19
N LYS A 151 -10.16 0.19 3.18
CA LYS A 151 -10.92 1.41 2.84
C LYS A 151 -11.95 1.67 3.93
N ALA A 152 -11.96 2.91 4.45
CA ALA A 152 -13.02 3.37 5.33
C ALA A 152 -14.33 3.59 4.55
N SER A 153 -15.47 3.45 5.24
CA SER A 153 -16.80 3.70 4.67
C SER A 153 -17.06 5.16 4.28
N SER A 154 -16.19 6.07 4.72
CA SER A 154 -16.18 7.48 4.34
C SER A 154 -14.75 8.01 4.32
N THR A 155 -14.48 8.95 3.42
CA THR A 155 -13.19 9.63 3.35
C THR A 155 -12.93 10.50 4.58
N SER A 156 -11.65 10.75 4.89
CA SER A 156 -11.20 11.57 6.01
C SER A 156 -10.27 12.67 5.54
N ALA A 157 -10.59 13.93 5.84
CA ALA A 157 -9.70 15.04 5.55
C ALA A 157 -8.33 14.86 6.21
N THR A 158 -7.28 15.29 5.50
CA THR A 158 -5.95 15.40 6.08
C THR A 158 -5.88 16.54 7.09
N GLY A 159 -4.92 16.46 8.01
CA GLY A 159 -4.68 17.50 9.02
C GLY A 159 -3.42 18.30 8.73
N LEU A 160 -3.17 19.31 9.58
CA LEU A 160 -1.90 20.02 9.57
C LEU A 160 -0.75 19.11 10.01
N GLY A 161 0.40 19.28 9.38
CA GLY A 161 1.61 18.54 9.71
C GLY A 161 1.86 17.40 8.72
N ALA A 162 2.65 16.43 9.18
CA ALA A 162 2.95 15.25 8.39
C ALA A 162 1.68 14.40 8.21
N ILE A 163 1.40 14.03 6.97
CA ILE A 163 0.34 13.10 6.56
C ILE A 163 0.91 11.79 6.02
N GLY A 164 2.24 11.69 5.91
CA GLY A 164 2.96 10.53 5.45
C GLY A 164 4.47 10.69 5.60
N ILE A 165 5.21 9.60 5.33
CA ILE A 165 6.67 9.56 5.34
C ILE A 165 7.13 9.18 3.92
N ALA A 166 7.94 10.05 3.30
CA ALA A 166 8.48 9.79 1.98
C ALA A 166 9.58 8.73 2.02
N VAL A 167 9.85 8.10 0.87
CA VAL A 167 10.98 7.15 0.70
C VAL A 167 12.33 7.75 1.10
N THR A 168 12.48 9.08 1.02
CA THR A 168 13.71 9.77 1.45
C THR A 168 13.87 9.86 2.96
N GLY A 169 12.76 9.74 3.70
CA GLY A 169 12.62 9.95 5.15
C GLY A 169 12.00 11.30 5.54
N ALA A 170 12.01 12.31 4.66
CA ALA A 170 11.33 13.56 4.98
C ALA A 170 9.78 13.39 4.92
N PRO A 171 9.03 14.11 5.78
CA PRO A 171 7.59 13.95 5.83
C PRO A 171 6.88 14.58 4.62
N ILE A 172 5.73 14.01 4.28
CA ILE A 172 4.81 14.50 3.25
C ILE A 172 3.72 15.31 3.94
N PHE A 173 3.44 16.50 3.42
CA PHE A 173 2.40 17.41 3.89
C PHE A 173 1.33 17.59 2.81
N ASN A 174 0.14 17.99 3.23
CA ASN A 174 -1.00 18.24 2.35
C ASN A 174 -0.91 19.61 1.66
N ASP A 175 -2.03 20.14 1.18
CA ASP A 175 -2.12 21.42 0.50
C ASP A 175 -2.29 22.63 1.44
N GLU A 176 -2.04 22.49 2.74
CA GLU A 176 -2.17 23.58 3.71
C GLU A 176 -0.80 24.17 4.13
N GLU A 177 -0.71 25.51 4.16
CA GLU A 177 0.39 26.27 4.78
C GLU A 177 0.22 26.44 6.30
N GLY A 178 -1.01 26.28 6.77
CA GLY A 178 -1.40 26.54 8.15
C GLY A 178 -2.89 26.28 8.36
N PRO A 179 -3.41 26.41 9.58
CA PRO A 179 -4.77 25.99 9.91
C PRO A 179 -5.84 26.60 9.01
N ASN A 180 -6.43 25.80 8.11
CA ASN A 180 -7.41 26.23 7.11
C ASN A 180 -6.86 27.32 6.16
N ILE A 181 -5.56 27.28 5.87
CA ILE A 181 -4.88 28.18 4.94
C ILE A 181 -4.28 27.32 3.84
N ALA A 182 -4.95 27.31 2.69
CA ALA A 182 -4.43 26.66 1.50
C ALA A 182 -3.07 27.27 1.09
N LEU A 183 -2.21 26.41 0.56
CA LEU A 183 -0.94 26.78 -0.03
C LEU A 183 -1.15 27.80 -1.15
N SER A 184 -0.26 28.76 -1.26
CA SER A 184 -0.33 29.88 -2.17
C SER A 184 0.79 29.80 -3.20
N ALA A 185 0.55 30.36 -4.39
CA ALA A 185 1.58 30.42 -5.44
C ALA A 185 2.86 31.14 -4.96
N ASN A 186 2.72 32.11 -4.05
CA ASN A 186 3.85 32.86 -3.54
C ASN A 186 4.77 32.01 -2.66
N VAL A 187 4.19 31.25 -1.73
CA VAL A 187 4.94 30.33 -0.86
C VAL A 187 5.50 29.16 -1.66
N ALA A 188 4.68 28.55 -2.53
CA ALA A 188 5.13 27.49 -3.43
C ALA A 188 6.31 27.92 -4.32
N SER A 189 6.39 29.21 -4.70
CA SER A 189 7.53 29.71 -5.47
C SER A 189 8.87 29.69 -4.71
N GLY A 190 8.84 29.63 -3.37
CA GLY A 190 10.02 29.49 -2.53
C GLY A 190 10.48 28.05 -2.33
N PHE A 191 9.73 27.05 -2.81
CA PHE A 191 10.08 25.65 -2.61
C PHE A 191 11.27 25.27 -3.49
N ASP A 192 12.12 24.36 -3.00
CA ASP A 192 13.22 23.85 -3.80
C ASP A 192 12.74 22.92 -4.91
N TYR A 193 13.67 22.39 -5.71
CA TYR A 193 13.31 21.54 -6.83
C TYR A 193 12.60 20.25 -6.38
N ALA A 194 12.70 19.85 -5.11
CA ALA A 194 12.03 18.67 -4.58
C ALA A 194 10.58 18.95 -4.17
N GLY A 195 10.09 20.19 -4.35
CA GLY A 195 8.74 20.58 -3.95
C GLY A 195 8.60 20.75 -2.44
N ALA A 196 9.70 21.03 -1.76
CA ALA A 196 9.78 21.13 -0.31
C ALA A 196 10.36 22.46 0.17
N HIS A 197 10.13 22.72 1.46
CA HIS A 197 10.71 23.87 2.15
C HIS A 197 10.91 23.60 3.65
N MET A 198 11.56 24.56 4.31
CA MET A 198 11.63 24.58 5.77
C MET A 198 10.37 25.20 6.36
N GLY A 199 9.75 24.51 7.31
CA GLY A 199 8.74 25.06 8.19
C GLY A 199 9.09 24.91 9.67
N PRO A 200 8.16 25.25 10.58
CA PRO A 200 8.37 25.17 12.01
C PRO A 200 8.72 23.77 12.54
N THR A 201 8.27 22.72 11.84
CA THR A 201 8.49 21.31 12.16
C THR A 201 9.66 20.69 11.39
N GLY A 202 10.39 21.48 10.61
CA GLY A 202 11.51 21.02 9.80
C GLY A 202 11.22 21.04 8.29
N TYR A 203 12.08 20.36 7.55
CA TYR A 203 11.97 20.23 6.09
C TYR A 203 10.86 19.23 5.72
N HIS A 204 10.01 19.55 4.76
CA HIS A 204 8.88 18.70 4.37
C HIS A 204 8.41 18.99 2.95
N TYR A 205 7.84 17.97 2.30
CA TYR A 205 7.34 18.04 0.93
C TYR A 205 5.87 18.38 0.86
N HIS A 206 5.50 19.20 -0.12
CA HIS A 206 4.11 19.45 -0.50
C HIS A 206 3.86 19.10 -1.96
N LEU A 207 4.84 19.37 -2.83
CA LEU A 207 4.69 19.33 -4.28
C LEU A 207 5.51 18.20 -4.90
N GLU A 208 5.09 17.74 -6.07
CA GLU A 208 5.92 16.88 -6.92
C GLU A 208 7.25 17.59 -7.24
N ALA A 209 8.34 16.82 -7.28
CA ALA A 209 9.64 17.33 -7.65
C ALA A 209 9.64 17.89 -9.08
N SER A 210 10.62 18.73 -9.39
CA SER A 210 10.80 19.31 -10.72
C SER A 210 11.64 18.40 -11.61
N ASN A 211 11.40 18.48 -12.93
CA ASN A 211 12.24 17.83 -13.93
C ASN A 211 13.51 18.64 -14.21
N VAL A 212 14.47 18.53 -13.31
CA VAL A 212 15.78 19.20 -13.39
C VAL A 212 16.89 18.19 -13.17
N THR A 213 18.11 18.53 -13.58
CA THR A 213 19.28 17.63 -13.51
C THR A 213 19.64 17.19 -12.10
N GLU A 214 19.29 17.99 -11.10
CA GLU A 214 19.51 17.76 -9.68
C GLU A 214 18.53 16.71 -9.12
N ASN A 215 17.37 16.52 -9.76
CA ASN A 215 16.44 15.47 -9.38
C ASN A 215 16.92 14.12 -9.92
N THR A 216 17.63 13.38 -9.08
CA THR A 216 18.15 12.04 -9.40
C THR A 216 17.41 10.92 -8.69
N THR A 217 16.59 11.24 -7.68
CA THR A 217 15.98 10.25 -6.79
C THR A 217 14.45 10.32 -6.73
N LEU A 218 13.87 11.53 -6.80
CA LEU A 218 12.44 11.73 -6.55
C LEU A 218 11.61 11.41 -7.79
N SER A 219 10.37 10.98 -7.55
CA SER A 219 9.36 10.79 -8.58
C SER A 219 9.11 12.08 -9.36
N TYR A 220 9.01 11.96 -10.69
CA TYR A 220 8.49 13.00 -11.57
C TYR A 220 7.85 12.36 -12.79
N ASP A 221 6.54 12.54 -12.96
CA ASP A 221 5.77 11.99 -14.09
C ASP A 221 6.05 10.49 -14.34
N ASP A 222 6.23 9.72 -13.28
CA ASP A 222 6.63 8.31 -13.33
C ASP A 222 5.81 7.48 -12.34
N GLU A 223 6.12 6.20 -12.27
CA GLU A 223 5.46 5.17 -11.46
C GLU A 223 6.18 4.88 -10.14
N LYS A 224 7.18 5.70 -9.75
CA LYS A 224 8.00 5.42 -8.58
C LYS A 224 7.22 5.58 -7.28
N LEU A 225 7.62 4.82 -6.26
CA LEU A 225 7.12 5.03 -4.91
C LEU A 225 7.57 6.39 -4.37
N VAL A 226 6.62 7.14 -3.82
CA VAL A 226 6.86 8.43 -3.15
C VAL A 226 6.98 8.25 -1.66
N GLY A 227 6.14 7.39 -1.07
CA GLY A 227 6.13 7.11 0.35
C GLY A 227 4.90 6.34 0.82
N ILE A 228 4.65 6.39 2.13
CA ILE A 228 3.46 5.81 2.77
C ILE A 228 2.70 6.90 3.52
N LEU A 229 1.37 6.92 3.37
CA LEU A 229 0.51 7.86 4.07
C LEU A 229 0.05 7.30 5.42
N GLN A 230 -0.45 8.19 6.27
CA GLN A 230 -0.81 7.88 7.64
C GLN A 230 -1.95 6.86 7.79
N ASP A 231 -2.73 6.59 6.73
CA ASP A 231 -3.75 5.55 6.71
C ASP A 231 -3.24 4.17 6.24
N GLY A 232 -1.95 4.06 5.95
CA GLY A 232 -1.26 2.80 5.62
C GLY A 232 -1.14 2.50 4.13
N PHE A 233 -1.80 3.28 3.26
CA PHE A 233 -1.66 3.11 1.82
C PHE A 233 -0.39 3.79 1.28
N LEU A 234 0.20 3.15 0.28
CA LEU A 234 1.34 3.68 -0.44
C LEU A 234 0.90 4.82 -1.37
N LEU A 235 1.78 5.80 -1.54
CA LEU A 235 1.65 6.86 -2.52
C LEU A 235 2.70 6.66 -3.62
N TYR A 236 2.24 6.48 -4.85
CA TYR A 236 3.08 6.39 -6.05
C TYR A 236 3.05 7.68 -6.85
N GLY A 237 3.99 7.80 -7.78
CA GLY A 237 4.05 8.89 -8.75
C GLY A 237 2.82 8.95 -9.65
N ARG A 238 2.82 9.84 -10.63
CA ARG A 238 1.63 10.09 -11.46
C ARG A 238 1.21 8.93 -12.35
N LYS A 239 2.11 8.01 -12.69
CA LYS A 239 1.81 6.91 -13.62
C LYS A 239 1.57 5.61 -12.86
N CYS A 240 0.70 4.79 -13.42
CA CYS A 240 0.44 3.44 -12.95
C CYS A 240 1.39 2.47 -13.67
N ASP A 241 2.17 1.69 -12.92
CA ASP A 241 3.14 0.73 -13.46
C ASP A 241 2.48 -0.26 -14.44
N ALA A 242 1.32 -0.82 -14.05
CA ALA A 242 0.57 -1.79 -14.83
C ALA A 242 0.14 -1.28 -16.22
N THR A 243 -0.03 0.04 -16.39
CA THR A 243 -0.45 0.65 -17.66
C THR A 243 0.65 1.46 -18.34
N SER A 244 1.70 1.82 -17.60
CA SER A 244 2.74 2.77 -17.99
C SER A 244 2.20 4.14 -18.44
N ASP A 245 1.01 4.54 -17.96
CA ASP A 245 0.34 5.80 -18.27
C ASP A 245 -0.33 6.37 -17.01
N HIS A 246 -0.88 7.59 -17.12
CA HIS A 246 -1.68 8.19 -16.06
C HIS A 246 -2.99 7.39 -15.85
N PRO A 247 -3.29 6.92 -14.62
CA PRO A 247 -4.50 6.17 -14.36
C PRO A 247 -5.74 7.03 -14.62
N SER A 248 -6.73 6.46 -15.31
CA SER A 248 -7.99 7.14 -15.67
C SER A 248 -9.16 6.76 -14.76
N ASP A 249 -8.92 5.87 -13.80
CA ASP A 249 -9.89 5.19 -12.94
C ASP A 249 -9.65 5.46 -11.44
N LEU A 250 -8.90 6.52 -11.12
CA LEU A 250 -8.72 6.96 -9.73
C LEU A 250 -10.06 7.32 -9.10
N ASP A 251 -10.23 6.95 -7.83
CA ASP A 251 -11.35 7.38 -7.01
C ASP A 251 -11.17 8.83 -6.50
N ALA A 252 -12.12 9.29 -5.69
CA ALA A 252 -12.13 10.67 -5.20
C ALA A 252 -10.92 11.00 -4.29
N SER A 253 -10.27 9.99 -3.73
CA SER A 253 -9.06 10.09 -2.91
C SER A 253 -7.79 9.90 -3.74
N GLY A 254 -7.91 9.79 -5.06
CA GLY A 254 -6.76 9.65 -5.96
C GLY A 254 -6.12 8.27 -5.92
N GLY A 255 -6.85 7.24 -5.47
CA GLY A 255 -6.35 5.87 -5.45
C GLY A 255 -7.14 4.92 -6.33
N HIS A 256 -6.57 3.75 -6.58
CA HIS A 256 -7.21 2.64 -7.30
C HIS A 256 -6.59 1.29 -6.90
N ILE A 257 -7.17 0.20 -7.38
CA ILE A 257 -6.64 -1.16 -7.19
C ILE A 257 -5.92 -1.58 -8.48
N ALA A 258 -4.62 -1.82 -8.37
CA ALA A 258 -3.80 -2.34 -9.46
C ALA A 258 -2.53 -2.99 -8.89
N ALA A 259 -1.82 -3.75 -9.73
CA ALA A 259 -0.48 -4.22 -9.41
C ALA A 259 0.56 -3.09 -9.59
N THR A 260 1.64 -3.15 -8.82
CA THR A 260 2.77 -2.22 -8.90
C THR A 260 4.08 -2.97 -9.11
N GLN A 261 5.17 -2.23 -9.31
CA GLN A 261 6.52 -2.78 -9.40
C GLN A 261 6.97 -3.52 -8.14
N HIS A 262 6.25 -3.36 -7.02
CA HIS A 262 6.56 -3.97 -5.73
C HIS A 262 5.67 -5.17 -5.38
N SER A 263 4.60 -5.43 -6.14
CA SER A 263 3.56 -6.39 -5.71
C SER A 263 3.62 -7.76 -6.37
N ASP A 264 4.65 -8.05 -7.17
CA ASP A 264 4.81 -9.32 -7.89
C ASP A 264 3.57 -9.74 -8.73
N GLY A 265 2.78 -8.76 -9.17
CA GLY A 265 1.57 -8.96 -9.97
C GLY A 265 0.28 -9.08 -9.18
N GLU A 266 0.34 -9.06 -7.84
CA GLU A 266 -0.84 -8.99 -6.99
C GLU A 266 -1.40 -7.56 -6.98
N GLU A 267 -2.73 -7.40 -7.02
CA GLU A 267 -3.37 -6.10 -7.00
C GLU A 267 -3.66 -5.65 -5.57
N PHE A 268 -3.46 -4.36 -5.30
CA PHE A 268 -3.78 -3.76 -4.02
C PHE A 268 -4.12 -2.27 -4.21
N TYR A 269 -4.84 -1.70 -3.25
CA TYR A 269 -5.22 -0.29 -3.26
C TYR A 269 -4.03 0.59 -2.88
N HIS A 270 -3.76 1.60 -3.72
CA HIS A 270 -2.73 2.60 -3.48
C HIS A 270 -3.12 3.94 -4.10
N TYR A 271 -2.51 5.01 -3.60
CA TYR A 271 -2.69 6.36 -4.12
C TYR A 271 -1.69 6.69 -5.21
N HIS A 272 -2.07 7.62 -6.07
CA HIS A 272 -1.18 8.28 -7.02
C HIS A 272 -1.13 9.78 -6.74
N ILE A 273 0.02 10.40 -7.04
CA ILE A 273 0.04 11.83 -7.32
C ILE A 273 -0.96 12.08 -8.45
N ILE A 274 -1.99 12.88 -8.19
CA ILE A 274 -3.01 13.17 -9.19
C ILE A 274 -2.38 14.06 -10.28
N ASN A 275 -2.55 13.69 -11.55
CA ASN A 275 -2.02 14.42 -12.71
C ASN A 275 -2.82 15.69 -13.02
N GLU A 276 -3.04 16.53 -12.01
CA GLU A 276 -3.79 17.78 -12.09
C GLU A 276 -2.97 18.92 -11.47
N THR A 277 -2.99 20.08 -12.12
CA THR A 277 -2.36 21.28 -11.57
C THR A 277 -3.20 21.81 -10.42
N TYR A 278 -2.57 22.02 -9.26
CA TYR A 278 -3.21 22.64 -8.10
C TYR A 278 -3.23 24.16 -8.21
N ILE A 279 -2.05 24.80 -8.23
CA ILE A 279 -1.90 26.26 -8.32
C ILE A 279 -0.85 26.61 -9.36
N GLY A 280 -1.26 27.37 -10.38
CA GLY A 280 -0.37 27.70 -11.48
C GLY A 280 0.07 26.43 -12.21
N SER A 281 1.35 26.08 -12.08
CA SER A 281 1.94 24.86 -12.68
C SER A 281 2.35 23.81 -11.65
N TYR A 282 2.03 24.02 -10.37
CA TYR A 282 2.41 23.10 -9.30
C TYR A 282 1.46 21.91 -9.21
N ILE A 283 2.00 20.74 -8.92
CA ILE A 283 1.27 19.50 -8.66
C ILE A 283 1.55 19.11 -7.20
N LEU A 284 0.50 18.82 -6.44
CA LEU A 284 0.62 18.38 -5.05
C LEU A 284 0.99 16.90 -4.99
N LEU A 285 1.76 16.50 -3.98
CA LEU A 285 1.94 15.08 -3.69
C LEU A 285 0.62 14.45 -3.25
N PHE A 286 -0.13 15.15 -2.38
CA PHE A 286 -1.43 14.71 -1.91
C PHE A 286 -2.24 15.92 -1.39
N GLY A 287 -3.46 16.12 -1.89
CA GLY A 287 -4.31 17.28 -1.58
C GLY A 287 -5.80 16.96 -1.52
N VAL A 288 -6.12 15.69 -1.28
CA VAL A 288 -7.48 15.15 -1.21
C VAL A 288 -7.69 14.49 0.15
N ASP A 289 -8.87 13.94 0.38
CA ASP A 289 -9.15 13.19 1.59
C ASP A 289 -8.54 11.79 1.52
N LEU A 290 -8.12 11.25 2.66
CA LEU A 290 -7.72 9.86 2.81
C LEU A 290 -8.93 8.93 2.68
N GLN A 291 -8.72 7.79 2.05
CA GLN A 291 -9.69 6.72 1.88
C GLN A 291 -9.62 5.66 2.98
N GLY A 292 -8.50 5.54 3.72
CA GLY A 292 -8.36 4.64 4.86
C GLY A 292 -8.61 5.31 6.23
N THR A 293 -8.29 4.59 7.30
CA THR A 293 -8.35 5.12 8.68
C THR A 293 -6.99 5.71 9.07
N PRO A 294 -6.88 7.04 9.27
CA PRO A 294 -5.59 7.67 9.57
C PRO A 294 -5.06 7.32 10.95
N ASN A 295 -3.77 6.98 11.01
CA ASN A 295 -2.98 6.85 12.23
C ASN A 295 -2.28 8.16 12.56
N THR A 296 -1.75 8.27 13.77
CA THR A 296 -1.00 9.46 14.19
C THR A 296 0.46 9.30 13.81
N ILE A 297 1.04 10.34 13.20
CA ILE A 297 2.49 10.49 13.07
C ILE A 297 3.01 11.26 14.30
N MET A 298 3.89 10.63 15.09
CA MET A 298 4.47 11.19 16.31
C MET A 298 5.83 11.84 16.09
#